data_AF-A0A371I1X4-F1
#
_entry.id   AF-A0A371I1X4-F1
#
_cell.length_a   1.000
_cell.length_b   1.000
_cell.length_c   1.000
_cell.angle_alpha   90.00
_cell.angle_beta   90.00
_cell.angle_gamma   90.00
#
_symmetry.space_group_name_H-M   'P 1'
#
loop_
_entity.id
_entity.type
_entity.pdbx_description
1 polymer ?
#
loop_
_entity_poly.entity_id
_entity_poly.type
_entity_poly.pdbx_seq_one_letter_code
_entity_poly.pdbx_strand_id
1 'polypeptide(L)'
;MSENFKEKLIMYVEEWNSPPFHIFFNANSCNNVQTFVFKKPAIFPRSLIFSMAFMSLYSIAIAFVKDIPDIEGDEKFGIQSLSVRLGQKRVFWICISLFEMAFGVAILAGATSPYLWTKIVTGLGHAVLASILWFRAKSTDYKSKASMSSFYMFIWKLLSVEYFLMPLLR
;
A
#
# COMPACT_ATOMS: atom_id res chain seq x y z
N MET A 1 21.57 15.31 26.63
CA MET A 1 21.31 14.32 25.54
C MET A 1 19.81 14.11 25.34
N SER A 2 19.01 15.20 25.33
CA SER A 2 17.54 15.14 25.31
C SER A 2 16.92 16.06 24.25
N GLU A 3 17.54 17.20 23.96
CA GLU A 3 17.10 18.16 22.94
C GLU A 3 17.10 17.55 21.53
N ASN A 4 18.19 16.86 21.16
CA ASN A 4 18.36 16.24 19.85
C ASN A 4 17.35 15.09 19.56
N PHE A 5 16.81 14.48 20.62
CA PHE A 5 15.76 13.45 20.50
C PHE A 5 14.38 14.08 20.35
N LYS A 6 14.10 15.17 21.09
CA LYS A 6 12.85 15.94 20.95
C LYS A 6 12.73 16.56 19.56
N GLU A 7 13.79 17.15 19.02
CA GLU A 7 13.78 17.74 17.68
C GLU A 7 13.54 16.69 16.59
N LYS A 8 14.15 15.50 16.71
CA LYS A 8 13.85 14.37 15.83
C LYS A 8 12.39 13.92 15.95
N LEU A 9 11.85 13.84 17.16
CA LEU A 9 10.46 13.44 17.39
C LEU A 9 9.48 14.48 16.82
N ILE A 10 9.79 15.77 16.93
CA ILE A 10 9.02 16.86 16.34
C ILE A 10 9.08 16.80 14.80
N MET A 11 10.25 16.54 14.22
CA MET A 11 10.42 16.37 12.77
C MET A 11 9.62 15.16 12.25
N TYR A 12 9.63 14.03 12.96
CA TYR A 12 8.78 12.88 12.62
C TYR A 12 7.29 13.22 12.76
N VAL A 13 6.86 13.93 13.80
CA VAL A 13 5.45 14.32 14.01
C VAL A 13 4.97 15.31 12.94
N GLU A 14 5.81 16.24 12.49
CA GLU A 14 5.49 17.18 11.40
C GLU A 14 5.45 16.50 10.02
N GLU A 15 6.31 15.49 9.79
CA GLU A 15 6.28 14.69 8.57
C GLU A 15 5.00 13.82 8.48
N TRP A 16 4.46 13.37 9.61
CA TRP A 16 3.16 12.70 9.69
C TRP A 16 1.95 13.66 9.63
N ASN A 17 2.13 14.95 9.92
CA ASN A 17 1.09 15.99 9.80
C ASN A 17 1.12 16.75 8.46
N SER A 18 2.01 16.36 7.55
CA SER A 18 2.07 16.90 6.19
C SER A 18 0.81 16.49 5.40
N PRO A 19 0.35 17.32 4.44
CA PRO A 19 -0.95 17.16 3.78
C PRO A 19 -1.28 15.79 3.15
N PRO A 20 -0.34 14.89 2.75
CA PRO A 20 -0.75 13.57 2.26
C PRO A 20 -1.30 12.60 3.33
N PHE A 21 -1.19 12.89 4.63
CA PHE A 21 -1.60 11.95 5.70
C PHE A 21 -2.94 12.26 6.39
N HIS A 22 -3.62 13.35 6.03
CA HIS A 22 -4.91 13.75 6.63
C HIS A 22 -6.17 13.13 5.97
N ILE A 23 -6.03 11.99 5.29
CA ILE A 23 -7.17 11.28 4.68
C ILE A 23 -7.37 9.93 5.38
N PHE A 24 -7.57 9.96 6.69
CA PHE A 24 -8.29 8.88 7.38
C PHE A 24 -9.78 9.20 7.34
N PHE A 25 -10.43 8.56 6.36
CA PHE A 25 -11.86 8.52 6.11
C PHE A 25 -12.65 8.24 7.41
N ASN A 26 -13.38 9.23 7.94
CA ASN A 26 -14.49 8.94 8.85
C ASN A 26 -15.75 8.64 8.02
N ALA A 27 -15.85 7.39 7.54
CA ALA A 27 -17.00 6.91 6.78
C ALA A 27 -18.34 7.00 7.56
N ASN A 28 -18.29 7.03 8.90
CA ASN A 28 -19.49 7.01 9.74
C ASN A 28 -20.20 8.37 9.77
N SER A 29 -19.47 9.49 9.66
CA SER A 29 -20.10 10.83 9.66
C SER A 29 -20.86 11.14 8.37
N CYS A 30 -20.39 10.68 7.21
CA CYS A 30 -21.07 10.96 5.93
C CYS A 30 -22.35 10.11 5.75
N ASN A 31 -22.34 8.86 6.23
CA ASN A 31 -23.48 7.96 6.16
C ASN A 31 -24.70 8.47 6.96
N ASN A 32 -24.47 9.08 8.12
CA ASN A 32 -25.55 9.63 8.95
C ASN A 32 -26.23 10.85 8.31
N VAL A 33 -25.47 11.73 7.65
CA VAL A 33 -26.08 12.91 6.97
C VAL A 33 -26.85 12.48 5.71
N GLN A 34 -26.33 11.52 4.93
CA GLN A 34 -27.05 11.02 3.75
C GLN A 34 -28.34 10.27 4.09
N THR A 35 -28.34 9.44 5.14
CA THR A 35 -29.52 8.69 5.57
C THR A 35 -30.57 9.59 6.23
N PHE A 36 -30.14 10.57 7.02
CA PHE A 36 -31.04 11.49 7.72
C PHE A 36 -31.67 12.55 6.80
N VAL A 37 -30.93 13.07 5.81
CA VAL A 37 -31.41 14.13 4.91
C VAL A 37 -32.08 13.56 3.65
N PHE A 38 -31.53 12.50 3.04
CA PHE A 38 -31.97 12.04 1.71
C PHE A 38 -32.77 10.73 1.73
N LYS A 39 -32.88 10.01 2.87
CA LYS A 39 -33.54 8.69 2.99
C LYS A 39 -33.14 7.67 1.91
N LYS A 40 -31.96 7.83 1.30
CA LYS A 40 -31.43 6.91 0.29
C LYS A 40 -30.36 6.03 0.94
N PRO A 41 -30.34 4.72 0.64
CA PRO A 41 -29.23 3.87 1.07
C PRO A 41 -27.92 4.43 0.51
N ALA A 42 -26.84 4.41 1.30
CA ALA A 42 -25.52 4.82 0.84
C ALA A 42 -25.06 3.84 -0.25
N ILE A 43 -25.17 4.25 -1.52
CA ILE A 43 -24.71 3.47 -2.68
C ILE A 43 -23.32 3.99 -3.04
N PHE A 44 -22.28 3.26 -2.63
CA PHE A 44 -20.91 3.58 -3.03
C PHE A 44 -20.69 3.17 -4.50
N PRO A 45 -20.10 4.04 -5.34
CA PRO A 45 -19.80 3.67 -6.72
C PRO A 45 -18.77 2.55 -6.75
N ARG A 46 -18.87 1.64 -7.74
CA ARG A 46 -18.00 0.46 -7.85
C ARG A 46 -16.52 0.83 -7.89
N SER A 47 -16.18 1.95 -8.54
CA SER A 47 -14.82 2.50 -8.62
C SER A 47 -14.27 2.90 -7.25
N LEU A 48 -15.11 3.41 -6.34
CA LEU A 48 -14.69 3.76 -4.98
C LEU A 48 -14.43 2.51 -4.13
N ILE A 49 -15.33 1.52 -4.19
CA ILE A 49 -15.16 0.24 -3.48
C ILE A 49 -13.86 -0.44 -3.94
N PHE A 50 -13.64 -0.48 -5.26
CA PHE A 50 -12.40 -0.98 -5.85
C PHE A 50 -11.18 -0.23 -5.29
N SER A 51 -11.20 1.10 -5.33
CA SER A 51 -10.09 1.93 -4.87
C SER A 51 -9.77 1.70 -3.39
N MET A 52 -10.79 1.58 -2.55
CA MET A 52 -10.62 1.27 -1.13
C MET A 52 -10.02 -0.11 -0.90
N ALA A 53 -10.48 -1.13 -1.65
CA ALA A 53 -9.94 -2.49 -1.54
C ALA A 53 -8.48 -2.56 -2.02
N PHE A 54 -8.16 -1.93 -3.15
CA PHE A 54 -6.81 -1.87 -3.68
C PHE A 54 -5.88 -1.16 -2.69
N MET A 55 -6.25 0.05 -2.24
CA MET A 55 -5.44 0.85 -1.33
C MET A 55 -5.22 0.17 0.02
N SER A 56 -6.22 -0.54 0.54
CA SER A 56 -6.08 -1.26 1.81
C SER A 56 -5.09 -2.42 1.70
N LEU A 57 -5.18 -3.26 0.66
CA LEU A 57 -4.21 -4.32 0.41
C LEU A 57 -2.78 -3.78 0.23
N TYR A 58 -2.64 -2.72 -0.57
CA TYR A 58 -1.35 -2.10 -0.84
C TYR A 58 -0.73 -1.50 0.44
N SER A 59 -1.54 -0.86 1.28
CA SER A 59 -1.10 -0.27 2.54
C SER A 59 -0.62 -1.32 3.55
N ILE A 60 -1.33 -2.45 3.65
CA ILE A 60 -0.92 -3.58 4.49
C ILE A 60 0.44 -4.13 4.02
N ALA A 61 0.62 -4.28 2.70
CA ALA A 61 1.88 -4.74 2.14
C ALA A 61 3.05 -3.77 2.41
N ILE A 62 2.83 -2.45 2.29
CA ILE A 62 3.84 -1.44 2.65
C ILE A 62 4.21 -1.54 4.13
N ALA A 63 3.22 -1.70 5.01
CA ALA A 63 3.46 -1.81 6.45
C ALA A 63 4.40 -2.99 6.75
N PHE A 64 4.15 -4.15 6.15
CA PHE A 64 5.07 -5.27 6.30
C PHE A 64 6.46 -5.01 5.71
N VAL A 65 6.57 -4.36 4.54
CA VAL A 65 7.89 -4.01 3.97
C VAL A 65 8.69 -3.10 4.89
N LYS A 66 8.02 -2.17 5.58
CA LYS A 66 8.65 -1.27 6.56
C LYS A 66 9.20 -2.04 7.76
N ASP A 67 8.49 -3.07 8.22
CA ASP A 67 8.88 -3.83 9.41
C ASP A 67 9.99 -4.87 9.14
N ILE A 68 10.23 -5.26 7.87
CA ILE A 68 11.28 -6.22 7.48
C ILE A 68 12.70 -5.84 7.96
N PRO A 69 13.21 -4.61 7.76
CA PRO A 69 14.53 -4.22 8.25
C PRO A 69 14.64 -4.15 9.78
N ASP A 70 13.51 -4.06 10.49
CA ASP A 70 13.46 -3.94 11.95
C ASP A 70 13.57 -5.30 12.66
N ILE A 71 13.29 -6.42 11.96
CA ILE A 71 13.36 -7.80 12.48
C ILE A 71 14.68 -8.11 13.17
N GLU A 72 15.82 -7.71 12.58
CA GLU A 72 17.15 -7.98 13.13
C GLU A 72 17.39 -7.23 14.45
N GLY A 73 16.80 -6.03 14.57
CA GLY A 73 16.83 -5.26 15.81
C GLY A 73 15.97 -5.95 16.88
N ASP A 74 14.72 -6.27 16.55
CA ASP A 74 13.77 -6.92 17.45
C ASP A 74 14.33 -8.24 18.02
N GLU A 75 14.94 -9.06 17.17
CA GLU A 75 15.56 -10.32 17.58
C GLU A 75 16.70 -10.09 18.60
N LYS A 76 17.55 -9.09 18.35
CA LYS A 76 18.67 -8.74 19.24
C LYS A 76 18.20 -8.22 20.60
N PHE A 77 17.06 -7.53 20.65
CA PHE A 77 16.46 -7.03 21.88
C PHE A 77 15.46 -8.02 22.53
N GLY A 78 15.32 -9.23 21.97
CA GLY A 78 14.46 -10.27 22.53
C GLY A 78 12.96 -10.05 22.32
N ILE A 79 12.57 -9.14 21.42
CA ILE A 79 11.17 -8.85 21.10
C ILE A 79 10.67 -9.90 20.11
N GLN A 80 9.69 -10.70 20.53
CA GLN A 80 9.10 -11.77 19.74
C GLN A 80 7.99 -11.24 18.82
N SER A 81 8.35 -10.47 17.79
CA SER A 81 7.38 -10.01 16.79
C SER A 81 6.98 -11.12 15.80
N LEU A 82 5.80 -11.00 15.18
CA LEU A 82 5.31 -11.97 14.18
C LEU A 82 6.31 -12.13 13.02
N SER A 83 7.00 -11.04 12.68
CA SER A 83 8.03 -10.98 11.66
C SER A 83 9.32 -11.71 12.08
N VAL A 84 9.71 -11.66 13.36
CA VAL A 84 10.81 -12.47 13.92
C VAL A 84 10.48 -13.97 13.87
N ARG A 85 9.25 -14.36 14.21
CA ARG A 85 8.83 -15.78 14.20
C ARG A 85 8.73 -16.39 12.81
N LEU A 86 8.25 -15.62 11.82
CA LEU A 86 8.12 -16.09 10.43
C LEU A 86 9.45 -16.02 9.67
N GLY A 87 10.33 -15.12 10.08
CA GLY A 87 11.62 -14.88 9.44
C GLY A 87 11.51 -13.95 8.23
N GLN A 88 12.57 -13.16 8.03
CA GLN A 88 12.64 -12.09 7.03
C GLN A 88 12.28 -12.54 5.61
N LYS A 89 12.78 -13.71 5.19
CA LYS A 89 12.50 -14.28 3.86
C LYS A 89 11.01 -14.52 3.64
N ARG A 90 10.31 -15.14 4.61
CA ARG A 90 8.89 -15.47 4.45
C ARG A 90 8.04 -14.22 4.44
N VAL A 91 8.31 -13.27 5.34
CA VAL A 91 7.61 -11.98 5.39
C VAL A 91 7.78 -11.21 4.09
N PHE A 92 8.99 -11.16 3.53
CA PHE A 92 9.25 -10.54 2.24
C PHE A 92 8.37 -11.12 1.14
N TRP A 93 8.36 -12.45 0.96
CA TRP A 93 7.53 -13.07 -0.08
C TRP A 93 6.02 -12.91 0.17
N ILE A 94 5.58 -12.86 1.43
CA ILE A 94 4.18 -12.54 1.77
C ILE A 94 3.83 -11.11 1.32
N CYS A 95 4.71 -10.13 1.55
CA CYS A 95 4.53 -8.76 1.05
C CYS A 95 4.38 -8.73 -0.46
N ILE A 96 5.30 -9.38 -1.18
CA ILE A 96 5.25 -9.45 -2.64
C ILE A 96 3.93 -10.07 -3.10
N SER A 97 3.50 -11.16 -2.45
CA SER A 97 2.24 -11.82 -2.77
C SER A 97 1.03 -10.92 -2.54
N LEU A 98 1.03 -10.09 -1.49
CA LEU A 98 -0.03 -9.10 -1.24
C LEU A 98 -0.09 -8.02 -2.33
N PHE A 99 1.06 -7.50 -2.76
CA PHE A 99 1.11 -6.55 -3.88
C PHE A 99 0.62 -7.18 -5.19
N GLU A 100 1.07 -8.40 -5.51
CA GLU A 100 0.63 -9.13 -6.71
C GLU A 100 -0.89 -9.39 -6.68
N MET A 101 -1.46 -9.72 -5.52
CA MET A 101 -2.91 -9.85 -5.36
C MET A 101 -3.63 -8.51 -5.59
N ALA A 102 -3.09 -7.39 -5.10
CA ALA A 102 -3.66 -6.07 -5.37
C ALA A 102 -3.70 -5.77 -6.88
N PHE A 103 -2.60 -6.03 -7.60
CA PHE A 103 -2.58 -5.91 -9.05
C PHE A 103 -3.54 -6.88 -9.74
N GLY A 104 -3.66 -8.11 -9.25
CA GLY A 104 -4.64 -9.09 -9.74
C GLY A 104 -6.08 -8.59 -9.60
N VAL A 105 -6.44 -8.00 -8.45
CA VAL A 105 -7.76 -7.38 -8.24
C VAL A 105 -7.99 -6.22 -9.22
N ALA A 106 -6.96 -5.43 -9.50
CA ALA A 106 -7.04 -4.34 -10.47
C ALA A 106 -7.24 -4.82 -11.92
N ILE A 107 -6.53 -5.87 -12.33
CA ILE A 107 -6.71 -6.50 -13.65
C ILE A 107 -8.13 -7.06 -13.80
N LEU A 108 -8.62 -7.78 -12.79
CA LEU A 108 -9.99 -8.32 -12.79
C LEU A 108 -11.04 -7.21 -12.84
N ALA A 109 -10.86 -6.14 -12.05
CA ALA A 109 -11.74 -4.98 -12.07
C ALA A 109 -11.77 -4.32 -13.47
N GLY A 110 -10.59 -4.10 -14.08
CA GLY A 110 -10.48 -3.56 -15.43
C GLY A 110 -11.17 -4.43 -16.49
N ALA A 111 -11.08 -5.75 -16.36
CA ALA A 111 -11.71 -6.68 -17.30
C ALA A 111 -13.25 -6.60 -17.31
N THR A 112 -13.87 -6.09 -16.24
CA THR A 112 -15.33 -5.88 -16.14
C THR A 112 -15.82 -4.60 -16.82
N SER A 113 -14.93 -3.71 -17.26
CA SER A 113 -15.31 -2.46 -17.93
C SER A 113 -16.03 -2.72 -19.27
N PRO A 114 -17.02 -1.93 -19.69
CA PRO A 114 -17.64 -2.08 -21.01
C PRO A 114 -16.74 -1.59 -22.16
N TYR A 115 -15.73 -0.75 -21.87
CA TYR A 115 -14.88 -0.14 -22.89
C TYR A 115 -13.59 -0.93 -23.12
N LEU A 116 -13.33 -1.31 -24.38
CA LEU A 116 -12.13 -2.08 -24.75
C LEU A 116 -10.83 -1.35 -24.40
N TRP A 117 -10.79 -0.03 -24.60
CA TRP A 117 -9.61 0.79 -24.26
C TRP A 117 -9.30 0.71 -22.76
N THR A 118 -10.30 0.83 -21.89
CA THR A 118 -10.14 0.69 -20.44
C THR A 118 -9.65 -0.70 -20.06
N LYS A 119 -10.17 -1.77 -20.69
CA LYS A 119 -9.66 -3.13 -20.46
C LYS A 119 -8.19 -3.28 -20.79
N ILE A 120 -7.77 -2.75 -21.94
CA ILE A 120 -6.39 -2.85 -22.41
C ILE A 120 -5.47 -2.02 -21.52
N VAL A 121 -5.80 -0.74 -21.29
CA VAL A 121 -4.95 0.17 -20.51
C VAL A 121 -4.82 -0.28 -19.06
N THR A 122 -5.94 -0.59 -18.40
CA THR A 122 -5.89 -1.08 -17.02
C THR A 122 -5.27 -2.46 -16.97
N GLY A 123 -5.73 -3.42 -17.77
CA GLY A 123 -5.23 -4.79 -17.72
C GLY A 123 -3.73 -4.89 -18.00
N LEU A 124 -3.27 -4.30 -19.10
CA LEU A 124 -1.85 -4.30 -19.46
C LEU A 124 -1.03 -3.41 -18.51
N GLY A 125 -1.54 -2.25 -18.11
CA GLY A 125 -0.83 -1.34 -17.20
C GLY A 125 -0.50 -2.03 -15.88
N HIS A 126 -1.48 -2.63 -15.22
CA HIS A 126 -1.28 -3.30 -13.94
C HIS A 126 -0.47 -4.60 -14.09
N ALA A 127 -0.63 -5.33 -15.21
CA ALA A 127 0.20 -6.52 -15.49
C ALA A 127 1.69 -6.17 -15.69
N VAL A 128 1.97 -5.03 -16.33
CA VAL A 128 3.34 -4.51 -16.48
C VAL A 128 3.91 -4.10 -15.12
N LEU A 129 3.16 -3.36 -14.31
CA LEU A 129 3.61 -2.96 -12.96
C LEU A 129 3.87 -4.17 -12.05
N ALA A 130 2.97 -5.16 -12.05
CA ALA A 130 3.14 -6.44 -11.37
C ALA A 130 4.41 -7.15 -11.83
N SER A 131 4.64 -7.24 -13.14
CA SER A 131 5.84 -7.86 -13.70
C SER A 131 7.12 -7.15 -13.23
N ILE A 132 7.15 -5.80 -13.29
CA ILE A 132 8.29 -5.01 -12.84
C ILE A 132 8.55 -5.24 -11.34
N LEU A 133 7.50 -5.26 -10.51
CA LEU A 133 7.61 -5.57 -9.10
C LEU A 133 8.21 -6.95 -8.87
N TRP A 134 7.69 -7.98 -9.53
CA TRP A 134 8.16 -9.35 -9.41
C TRP A 134 9.65 -9.50 -9.77
N PHE A 135 10.07 -8.89 -10.89
CA PHE A 135 11.47 -8.91 -11.30
C PHE A 135 12.37 -8.18 -10.30
N ARG A 136 11.94 -7.00 -9.83
CA ARG A 136 12.69 -6.24 -8.83
C ARG A 136 12.79 -7.01 -7.51
N ALA A 137 11.71 -7.66 -7.08
CA ALA A 137 11.67 -8.46 -5.87
C ALA A 137 12.67 -9.64 -5.91
N LYS A 138 12.77 -10.34 -7.05
CA LYS A 138 13.76 -11.42 -7.22
C LYS A 138 15.21 -10.95 -7.10
N SER A 139 15.49 -9.72 -7.54
CA SER A 139 16.84 -9.12 -7.46
C SER A 139 17.16 -8.49 -6.10
N THR A 140 16.17 -8.37 -5.21
CA THR A 140 16.32 -7.66 -3.95
C THR A 140 16.86 -8.61 -2.89
N ASP A 141 18.01 -8.27 -2.32
CA ASP A 141 18.48 -8.93 -1.12
C ASP A 141 17.73 -8.36 0.09
N TYR A 142 16.85 -9.18 0.68
CA TYR A 142 16.06 -8.78 1.84
C TYR A 142 16.89 -8.72 3.13
N LYS A 143 18.10 -9.30 3.18
CA LYS A 143 18.96 -9.24 4.37
C LYS A 143 19.71 -7.91 4.49
N SER A 144 19.97 -7.25 3.36
CA SER A 144 20.70 -5.98 3.31
C SER A 144 19.74 -4.81 3.56
N LYS A 145 20.00 -4.03 4.62
CA LYS A 145 19.22 -2.81 4.94
C LYS A 145 19.24 -1.79 3.81
N ALA A 146 20.37 -1.64 3.12
CA ALA A 146 20.50 -0.73 1.98
C ALA A 146 19.64 -1.19 0.79
N SER A 147 19.66 -2.50 0.50
CA SER A 147 18.82 -3.10 -0.54
C SER A 147 17.34 -2.95 -0.23
N MET A 148 16.93 -3.22 1.03
CA MET A 148 15.55 -3.04 1.47
C MET A 148 15.09 -1.57 1.46
N SER A 149 15.95 -0.63 1.84
CA SER A 149 15.64 0.80 1.73
C SER A 149 15.45 1.23 0.26
N SER A 150 16.30 0.75 -0.64
CA SER A 150 16.15 0.98 -2.08
C SER A 150 14.85 0.36 -2.62
N PHE A 151 14.51 -0.84 -2.17
CA PHE A 151 13.27 -1.53 -2.54
C PHE A 151 12.03 -0.77 -2.02
N TYR A 152 12.05 -0.30 -0.77
CA TYR A 152 10.99 0.51 -0.18
C TYR A 152 10.74 1.80 -0.99
N MET A 153 11.81 2.52 -1.36
CA MET A 153 11.68 3.70 -2.23
C MET A 153 11.14 3.35 -3.62
N PHE A 154 11.47 2.17 -4.14
CA PHE A 154 10.90 1.67 -5.39
C PHE A 154 9.38 1.40 -5.26
N ILE A 155 8.92 0.82 -4.15
CA ILE A 155 7.48 0.60 -3.89
C ILE A 155 6.72 1.93 -3.87
N TRP A 156 7.27 2.98 -3.22
CA TRP A 156 6.64 4.31 -3.23
C TRP A 156 6.51 4.91 -4.65
N LYS A 157 7.52 4.72 -5.50
CA LYS A 157 7.43 5.13 -6.90
C LYS A 157 6.36 4.34 -7.65
N LEU A 158 6.26 3.03 -7.39
CA LEU A 158 5.26 2.17 -8.01
C LEU A 158 3.84 2.59 -7.61
N LEU A 159 3.61 2.87 -6.32
CA LEU A 159 2.35 3.43 -5.82
C LEU A 159 2.02 4.79 -6.46
N SER A 160 3.03 5.63 -6.68
CA SER A 160 2.84 6.92 -7.35
C SER A 160 2.33 6.73 -8.78
N VAL A 161 2.89 5.79 -9.54
CA VAL A 161 2.42 5.45 -10.90
C VAL A 161 1.00 4.89 -10.85
N GLU A 162 0.69 4.06 -9.87
CA GLU A 162 -0.65 3.51 -9.66
C GLU A 162 -1.70 4.60 -9.47
N TYR A 163 -1.43 5.63 -8.67
CA TYR A 163 -2.33 6.77 -8.50
C TYR A 163 -2.68 7.49 -9.82
N PHE A 164 -1.81 7.46 -10.82
CA PHE A 164 -2.11 7.98 -12.16
C PHE A 164 -2.99 7.03 -12.99
N LEU A 165 -2.90 5.72 -12.76
CA LEU A 165 -3.73 4.72 -13.44
C LEU A 165 -5.15 4.64 -12.85
N MET A 166 -5.30 4.86 -11.54
CA MET A 166 -6.57 4.76 -10.82
C MET A 166 -7.75 5.56 -11.43
N PRO A 167 -7.60 6.81 -11.91
CA PRO A 167 -8.68 7.57 -12.54
C PRO A 167 -9.22 6.98 -13.84
N LEU A 168 -8.47 6.08 -14.48
CA LEU A 168 -8.83 5.45 -15.77
C LEU A 168 -9.83 4.29 -15.60
N LEU A 169 -10.02 3.81 -14.36
CA LEU A 169 -10.94 2.72 -14.01
C LEU A 169 -12.41 3.16 -13.88
N ARG A 170 -12.83 4.20 -14.61
CA ARG A 170 -14.22 4.66 -14.66
C ARG A 170 -15.11 3.82 -15.58
#